data_AF-A0A1S3PX71-F1
#
_entry.id   AF-A0A1S3PX71-F1
#
_cell.length_a   1.000
_cell.length_b   1.000
_cell.length_c   1.000
_cell.angle_alpha   90.00
_cell.angle_beta   90.00
_cell.angle_gamma   90.00
#
_symmetry.space_group_name_H-M   'P 1'
#
loop_
_entity.id
_entity.type
_entity.pdbx_description
1 polymer ?
#
loop_
_entity_poly.entity_id
_entity_poly.type
_entity_poly.pdbx_seq_one_letter_code
_entity_poly.pdbx_strand_id
1 'polypeptide(L)'
;MGRRRSLFAILAQGRATEALILQAPGRKQQENDMAEDDLTPEQLAAIAAENDVGETVNYKPPAQKTLQEIQELDQDDESLRKYKEVLLGAGAAAVADPSVPNVQVTRLTLMCETAPNPLTLDLQGDLEAFKKQSFILKEGVEYRIKISFKVNKEIVSGLKYVQQTHRKGVRIDKSDYMVGSYGPRPNEYDFLTPLEEAPKGMLARGTYNIKSKFTDDDKHDHLSWEWNLNIKKDWKD
;
A
#
# COMPACT_ATOMS: atom_id res chain seq x y z
N MET A 1 -13.29 -15.14 7.19
CA MET A 1 -12.46 -14.50 6.14
C MET A 1 -13.26 -13.29 5.63
N GLY A 2 -13.26 -12.20 6.40
CA GLY A 2 -13.98 -10.98 6.04
C GLY A 2 -13.25 -10.31 4.88
N ARG A 3 -13.94 -10.12 3.75
CA ARG A 3 -13.41 -9.30 2.65
C ARG A 3 -13.36 -7.86 3.14
N ARG A 4 -12.17 -7.35 3.48
CA ARG A 4 -11.94 -5.91 3.56
C ARG A 4 -12.37 -5.32 2.23
N ARG A 5 -13.36 -4.43 2.24
CA ARG A 5 -13.75 -3.67 1.05
C ARG A 5 -12.68 -2.60 0.85
N SER A 6 -12.01 -2.61 -0.29
CA SER A 6 -11.09 -1.54 -0.67
C SER A 6 -11.85 -0.20 -0.68
N LEU A 7 -11.18 0.90 -0.29
CA LEU A 7 -11.64 2.30 -0.36
C LEU A 7 -12.48 2.61 -1.60
N PHE A 8 -12.10 2.01 -2.72
CA PHE A 8 -12.72 2.28 -4.00
C PHE A 8 -14.04 1.54 -4.24
N ALA A 9 -14.28 0.43 -3.53
CA ALA A 9 -15.56 -0.26 -3.55
C ALA A 9 -16.67 0.52 -2.82
N ILE A 10 -16.31 1.37 -1.84
CA ILE A 10 -17.25 2.21 -1.09
C ILE A 10 -17.59 3.49 -1.86
N LEU A 11 -16.59 4.16 -2.46
CA LEU A 11 -16.83 5.28 -3.38
C LEU A 11 -17.66 4.85 -4.61
N ALA A 12 -17.48 3.62 -5.12
CA ALA A 12 -18.31 3.06 -6.19
C ALA A 12 -19.75 2.71 -5.75
N GLN A 13 -20.01 2.52 -4.46
CA GLN A 13 -21.34 2.26 -3.90
C GLN A 13 -22.15 3.54 -3.60
N GLY A 14 -21.61 4.73 -3.92
CA GLY A 14 -22.32 6.01 -3.94
C GLY A 14 -23.59 6.07 -4.81
N ARG A 15 -23.95 4.97 -5.51
CA ARG A 15 -25.29 4.77 -6.09
C ARG A 15 -26.43 4.96 -5.08
N ALA A 16 -26.22 4.63 -3.80
CA ALA A 16 -27.26 4.81 -2.78
C ALA A 16 -27.49 6.30 -2.44
N THR A 17 -26.44 7.11 -2.49
CA THR A 17 -26.51 8.55 -2.21
C THR A 17 -27.03 9.34 -3.42
N GLU A 18 -26.71 8.93 -4.66
CA GLU A 18 -27.35 9.48 -5.87
C GLU A 18 -28.87 9.24 -5.88
N ALA A 19 -29.32 8.04 -5.47
CA ALA A 19 -30.74 7.71 -5.45
C ALA A 19 -31.54 8.51 -4.41
N LEU A 20 -30.93 8.89 -3.28
CA LEU A 20 -31.59 9.69 -2.25
C LEU A 20 -31.75 11.17 -2.67
N ILE A 21 -30.83 11.69 -3.50
CA ILE A 21 -30.87 13.07 -4.01
C ILE A 21 -31.92 13.22 -5.14
N LEU A 22 -32.15 12.16 -5.91
CA LEU A 22 -33.12 12.15 -7.02
C LEU A 22 -34.60 12.10 -6.61
N GLN A 23 -34.92 11.87 -5.33
CA GLN A 23 -36.31 11.82 -4.83
C GLN A 23 -36.83 13.15 -4.25
N ALA A 24 -36.01 14.20 -4.18
CA ALA A 24 -36.46 15.52 -3.73
C ALA A 24 -37.14 16.29 -4.89
N PRO A 25 -38.42 16.67 -4.78
CA PRO A 25 -39.08 17.42 -5.84
C PRO A 25 -38.62 18.89 -5.81
N GLY A 26 -37.99 19.37 -6.89
CA GLY A 26 -37.89 20.82 -7.14
C GLY A 26 -36.53 21.44 -7.48
N ARG A 27 -35.56 20.73 -8.08
CA ARG A 27 -34.41 21.38 -8.74
C ARG A 27 -34.18 20.86 -10.15
N LYS A 28 -35.04 21.28 -11.08
CA LYS A 28 -34.65 21.37 -12.50
C LYS A 28 -34.12 22.79 -12.71
N GLN A 29 -32.89 22.90 -13.23
CA GLN A 29 -32.07 24.14 -13.43
C GLN A 29 -31.07 24.47 -12.33
N GLN A 30 -30.05 23.61 -12.18
CA GLN A 30 -28.69 24.01 -11.79
C GLN A 30 -27.74 22.91 -12.27
N GLU A 31 -27.70 22.71 -13.59
CA GLU A 31 -26.85 21.69 -14.24
C GLU A 31 -25.51 22.26 -14.74
N ASN A 32 -25.22 23.53 -14.48
CA ASN A 32 -23.93 24.17 -14.78
C ASN A 32 -23.40 24.81 -13.49
N ASP A 33 -22.11 24.58 -13.20
CA ASP A 33 -21.27 25.16 -12.13
C ASP A 33 -21.17 24.42 -10.78
N MET A 34 -21.08 23.08 -10.78
CA MET A 34 -20.49 22.35 -9.65
C MET A 34 -18.99 22.18 -9.91
N ALA A 35 -18.14 22.94 -9.20
CA ALA A 35 -16.69 22.79 -9.28
C ALA A 35 -16.27 21.36 -8.92
N GLU A 36 -15.34 20.79 -9.70
CA GLU A 36 -14.91 19.38 -9.66
C GLU A 36 -14.23 18.92 -8.35
N ASP A 37 -14.23 19.74 -7.29
CA ASP A 37 -13.48 19.47 -6.06
C ASP A 37 -14.27 19.66 -4.75
N ASP A 38 -15.57 19.93 -4.75
CA ASP A 38 -16.25 20.42 -3.53
C ASP A 38 -16.84 19.33 -2.60
N LEU A 39 -16.03 18.33 -2.21
CA LEU A 39 -16.38 17.46 -1.08
C LEU A 39 -16.29 18.23 0.25
N THR A 40 -17.35 18.16 1.06
CA THR A 40 -17.40 18.82 2.37
C THR A 40 -16.58 18.04 3.42
N PRO A 41 -16.10 18.71 4.49
CA PRO A 41 -15.43 18.03 5.60
C PRO A 41 -16.28 16.93 6.25
N GLU A 42 -17.61 17.13 6.34
CA GLU A 42 -18.53 16.14 6.89
C GLU A 42 -18.60 14.87 6.03
N GLN A 43 -18.63 15.02 4.70
CA GLN A 43 -18.60 13.88 3.78
C GLN A 43 -17.27 13.11 3.87
N LEU A 44 -16.15 13.81 3.98
CA LEU A 44 -14.84 13.17 4.18
C LEU A 44 -14.75 12.41 5.51
N ALA A 45 -15.32 12.98 6.58
CA ALA A 45 -15.39 12.33 7.88
C ALA A 45 -16.30 11.08 7.86
N ALA A 46 -17.42 11.13 7.15
CA ALA A 46 -18.30 9.97 6.98
C ALA A 46 -17.59 8.82 6.25
N ILE A 47 -16.85 9.12 5.17
CA ILE A 47 -16.03 8.14 4.44
C ILE A 47 -14.96 7.54 5.37
N ALA A 48 -14.27 8.40 6.14
CA ALA A 48 -13.25 7.94 7.09
C ALA A 48 -13.83 6.99 8.15
N ALA A 49 -15.01 7.29 8.68
CA ALA A 49 -15.68 6.47 9.69
C ALA A 49 -16.11 5.10 9.13
N GLU A 50 -16.56 5.03 7.88
CA GLU A 50 -16.92 3.77 7.22
C GLU A 50 -15.69 2.87 6.99
N ASN A 51 -14.52 3.46 6.77
CA ASN A 51 -13.28 2.72 6.52
C ASN A 51 -12.54 2.27 7.79
N ASP A 52 -12.88 2.78 8.97
CA ASP A 52 -12.15 2.51 10.23
C ASP A 52 -12.55 1.19 10.92
N VAL A 53 -13.21 0.27 10.22
CA VAL A 53 -13.66 -1.02 10.78
C VAL A 53 -12.50 -2.03 10.79
N GLY A 54 -11.57 -1.86 11.72
CA GLY A 54 -10.47 -2.80 11.96
C GLY A 54 -10.85 -3.93 12.93
N GLU A 55 -10.82 -5.18 12.49
CA GLU A 55 -10.79 -6.33 13.40
C GLU A 55 -9.42 -6.44 14.06
N THR A 56 -9.36 -6.33 15.38
CA THR A 56 -8.13 -6.58 16.15
C THR A 56 -7.93 -8.08 16.33
N VAL A 57 -7.01 -8.67 15.58
CA VAL A 57 -6.54 -10.04 15.80
C VAL A 57 -5.44 -10.04 16.87
N ASN A 58 -5.54 -10.93 17.87
CA ASN A 58 -4.59 -11.06 18.97
C ASN A 58 -3.34 -11.86 18.56
N TYR A 59 -2.67 -11.45 17.48
CA TYR A 59 -1.40 -12.00 17.06
C TYR A 59 -0.27 -11.52 17.97
N LYS A 60 0.64 -12.43 18.34
CA LYS A 60 1.85 -12.12 19.11
C LYS A 60 3.08 -12.38 18.24
N PRO A 61 3.94 -11.37 18.00
CA PRO A 61 5.20 -11.54 17.29
C PRO A 61 6.06 -12.66 17.90
N PRO A 62 6.82 -13.40 17.08
CA PRO A 62 7.77 -14.38 17.58
C PRO A 62 8.90 -13.70 18.38
N ALA A 63 9.59 -14.48 19.21
CA ALA A 63 10.82 -14.00 19.85
C ALA A 63 11.91 -13.77 18.79
N GLN A 64 12.64 -12.66 18.90
CA GLN A 64 13.75 -12.36 18.01
C GLN A 64 14.85 -13.43 18.14
N LYS A 65 15.31 -13.92 16.99
CA LYS A 65 16.47 -14.81 16.87
C LYS A 65 17.26 -14.41 15.64
N THR A 66 18.57 -14.40 15.77
CA THR A 66 19.49 -14.16 14.65
C THR A 66 19.52 -15.36 13.71
N LEU A 67 19.91 -15.11 12.46
CA LEU A 67 20.07 -16.16 11.47
C LEU A 67 21.12 -17.19 11.90
N GLN A 68 22.18 -16.76 12.59
CA GLN A 68 23.19 -17.64 13.16
C GLN A 68 22.60 -18.57 14.23
N GLU A 69 21.87 -18.02 15.20
CA GLU A 69 21.20 -18.85 16.24
C GLU A 69 20.23 -19.85 15.60
N ILE A 70 19.49 -19.44 14.56
CA ILE A 70 18.59 -20.33 13.83
C ILE A 70 19.37 -21.48 13.17
N GLN A 71 20.56 -21.22 12.61
CA GLN A 71 21.41 -22.27 12.03
C GLN A 71 22.04 -23.19 13.09
N GLU A 72 22.32 -22.68 14.30
CA GLU A 72 22.92 -23.43 15.40
C GLU A 72 21.93 -24.33 16.17
N LEU A 73 20.64 -24.03 16.09
CA LEU A 73 19.62 -24.89 16.66
C LEU A 73 19.53 -26.23 15.89
N ASP A 74 19.41 -27.34 16.62
CA ASP A 74 19.12 -28.67 16.07
C ASP A 74 20.09 -29.10 14.94
N GLN A 75 21.38 -28.80 15.06
CA GLN A 75 22.39 -29.11 14.06
C GLN A 75 22.59 -30.61 13.81
N ASP A 76 22.22 -31.43 14.77
CA ASP A 76 22.23 -32.89 14.69
C ASP A 76 21.02 -33.45 13.92
N ASP A 77 19.97 -32.67 13.69
CA ASP A 77 18.79 -33.07 12.92
C ASP A 77 18.94 -32.75 11.43
N GLU A 78 19.13 -33.79 10.61
CA GLU A 78 19.27 -33.68 9.16
C GLU A 78 18.04 -33.05 8.49
N SER A 79 16.83 -33.35 8.98
CA SER A 79 15.59 -32.87 8.38
C SER A 79 15.41 -31.36 8.62
N LEU A 80 15.69 -30.88 9.83
CA LEU A 80 15.62 -29.46 10.17
C LEU A 80 16.73 -28.67 9.48
N ARG A 81 17.93 -29.25 9.31
CA ARG A 81 18.99 -28.63 8.51
C ARG A 81 18.59 -28.43 7.06
N LYS A 82 18.06 -29.47 6.40
CA LYS A 82 17.55 -29.36 5.01
C LYS A 82 16.41 -28.36 4.91
N TYR A 83 15.51 -28.32 5.90
CA TYR A 83 14.41 -27.36 5.94
C TYR A 83 14.93 -25.91 6.00
N LYS A 84 15.90 -25.62 6.87
CA LYS A 84 16.53 -24.30 6.98
C LYS A 84 17.25 -23.90 5.69
N GLU A 85 17.96 -24.84 5.06
CA GLU A 85 18.65 -24.61 3.79
C GLU A 85 17.68 -24.28 2.65
N VAL A 86 16.51 -24.93 2.59
CA VAL A 86 15.48 -24.62 1.58
C VAL A 86 14.91 -23.22 1.78
N LEU A 87 14.71 -22.78 3.03
CA LEU A 87 14.11 -21.47 3.33
C LEU A 87 15.10 -20.31 3.24
N LEU A 88 16.32 -20.50 3.74
CA LEU A 88 17.33 -19.45 3.88
C LEU A 88 18.39 -19.52 2.76
N GLY A 89 18.39 -20.57 1.95
CA GLY A 89 19.45 -20.87 1.00
C GLY A 89 20.69 -21.46 1.68
N ALA A 90 21.63 -21.93 0.86
CA ALA A 90 22.93 -22.42 1.30
C ALA A 90 23.77 -21.25 1.83
N GLY A 91 23.72 -21.01 3.14
CA GLY A 91 24.56 -20.03 3.83
C GLY A 91 24.39 -18.61 3.29
N ALA A 92 23.19 -18.05 3.43
CA ALA A 92 22.87 -16.69 3.00
C ALA A 92 24.03 -15.74 3.29
N ALA A 93 24.67 -15.26 2.22
CA ALA A 93 25.72 -14.26 2.31
C ALA A 93 25.06 -12.96 2.76
N ALA A 94 24.89 -12.81 4.07
CA ALA A 94 24.52 -11.56 4.69
C ALA A 94 25.51 -10.49 4.16
N VAL A 95 24.96 -9.40 3.66
CA VAL A 95 25.79 -8.28 3.17
C VAL A 95 26.63 -7.80 4.36
N ALA A 96 27.94 -8.02 4.28
CA ALA A 96 28.87 -7.71 5.35
C ALA A 96 29.04 -6.19 5.58
N ASP A 97 28.55 -5.37 4.66
CA ASP A 97 28.61 -3.92 4.79
C ASP A 97 27.68 -3.42 5.92
N PRO A 98 28.23 -2.87 7.01
CA PRO A 98 27.43 -2.38 8.12
C PRO A 98 26.55 -1.17 7.72
N SER A 99 26.89 -0.43 6.67
CA SER A 99 26.15 0.76 6.22
C SER A 99 24.80 0.44 5.55
N VAL A 100 24.65 -0.78 5.02
CA VAL A 100 23.42 -1.19 4.32
C VAL A 100 22.34 -1.58 5.33
N PRO A 101 21.12 -1.04 5.26
CA PRO A 101 20.04 -1.44 6.17
C PRO A 101 19.61 -2.89 5.94
N ASN A 102 19.00 -3.55 6.93
CA ASN A 102 18.55 -4.93 6.77
C ASN A 102 17.49 -5.04 5.66
N VAL A 103 16.47 -4.19 5.70
CA VAL A 103 15.48 -4.08 4.64
C VAL A 103 15.74 -2.82 3.85
N GLN A 104 15.79 -2.95 2.52
CA GLN A 104 15.90 -1.81 1.62
C GLN A 104 14.75 -1.86 0.61
N VAL A 105 13.78 -0.98 0.75
CA VAL A 105 12.70 -0.85 -0.24
C VAL A 105 13.26 -0.06 -1.42
N THR A 106 13.22 -0.65 -2.62
CA THR A 106 13.90 -0.08 -3.80
C THR A 106 12.93 0.64 -4.70
N ARG A 107 11.75 0.06 -4.99
CA ARG A 107 10.79 0.65 -5.93
C ARG A 107 9.36 0.36 -5.56
N LEU A 108 8.46 1.29 -5.91
CA LEU A 108 7.02 1.05 -5.98
C LEU A 108 6.58 1.26 -7.42
N THR A 109 5.81 0.33 -7.97
CA THR A 109 5.24 0.44 -9.32
C THR A 109 3.74 0.20 -9.27
N LEU A 110 2.97 1.13 -9.81
CA LEU A 110 1.54 0.97 -10.03
C LEU A 110 1.33 0.23 -11.35
N MET A 111 0.99 -1.04 -11.25
CA MET A 111 0.73 -1.93 -12.38
C MET A 111 -0.71 -1.73 -12.84
N CYS A 112 -0.89 -1.07 -13.99
CA CYS A 112 -2.18 -0.92 -14.64
C CYS A 112 -2.01 -1.16 -16.14
N GLU A 113 -2.73 -2.14 -16.69
CA GLU A 113 -2.60 -2.54 -18.10
C GLU A 113 -3.01 -1.44 -19.08
N THR A 114 -3.92 -0.55 -18.65
CA THR A 114 -4.43 0.54 -19.49
C THR A 114 -3.61 1.83 -19.38
N ALA A 115 -2.64 1.88 -18.46
CA ALA A 115 -1.80 3.06 -18.29
C ALA A 115 -0.88 3.24 -19.51
N PRO A 116 -0.80 4.45 -20.09
CA PRO A 116 0.02 4.69 -21.27
C PRO A 116 1.53 4.67 -20.97
N ASN A 117 1.92 4.97 -19.73
CA ASN A 117 3.31 5.00 -19.29
C ASN A 117 3.44 4.23 -17.97
N PRO A 118 4.62 3.63 -17.68
CA PRO A 118 4.90 3.06 -16.37
C PRO A 118 4.81 4.11 -15.27
N LEU A 119 4.13 3.77 -14.18
CA LEU A 119 3.99 4.61 -13.00
C LEU A 119 4.88 4.02 -11.90
N THR A 120 6.14 4.43 -11.88
CA THR A 120 7.16 3.89 -10.96
C THR A 120 7.80 4.99 -10.13
N LEU A 121 7.93 4.72 -8.84
CA LEU A 121 8.68 5.49 -7.85
C LEU A 121 10.00 4.79 -7.56
N ASP A 122 11.12 5.49 -7.76
CA ASP A 122 12.43 5.06 -7.29
C ASP A 122 12.64 5.48 -5.83
N LEU A 123 12.47 4.53 -4.93
CA LEU A 123 12.48 4.78 -3.48
C LEU A 123 13.91 4.86 -2.91
N GLN A 124 14.94 4.72 -3.74
CA GLN A 124 16.34 4.92 -3.35
C GLN A 124 16.83 6.35 -3.63
N GLY A 125 16.04 7.14 -4.38
CA GLY A 125 16.35 8.52 -4.74
C GLY A 125 15.80 9.56 -3.77
N ASP A 126 15.53 10.76 -4.29
CA ASP A 126 14.94 11.86 -3.53
C ASP A 126 13.43 11.66 -3.32
N LEU A 127 13.05 11.23 -2.12
CA LEU A 127 11.66 10.99 -1.73
C LEU A 127 10.83 12.28 -1.66
N GLU A 128 11.45 13.44 -1.42
CA GLU A 128 10.73 14.71 -1.32
C GLU A 128 10.23 15.20 -2.68
N ALA A 129 10.87 14.75 -3.77
CA ALA A 129 10.40 15.01 -5.13
C ALA A 129 8.99 14.44 -5.36
N PHE A 130 8.63 13.34 -4.71
CA PHE A 130 7.33 12.68 -4.87
C PHE A 130 6.17 13.49 -4.28
N LYS A 131 6.43 14.36 -3.30
CA LYS A 131 5.44 15.30 -2.76
C LYS A 131 5.05 16.40 -3.76
N LYS A 132 5.91 16.65 -4.75
CA LYS A 132 5.67 17.66 -5.80
C LYS A 132 5.12 17.04 -7.08
N GLN A 133 5.33 15.74 -7.27
CA GLN A 133 4.82 15.00 -8.41
C GLN A 133 3.43 14.42 -8.10
N SER A 134 2.58 14.30 -9.12
CA SER A 134 1.28 13.67 -8.99
C SER A 134 1.09 12.66 -10.12
N PHE A 135 0.88 11.40 -9.78
CA PHE A 135 0.55 10.36 -10.75
C PHE A 135 -0.91 10.50 -11.16
N ILE A 136 -1.18 10.49 -12.46
CA ILE A 136 -2.55 10.45 -12.95
C ILE A 136 -2.99 8.98 -12.99
N LEU A 137 -4.14 8.69 -12.38
CA LEU A 137 -4.80 7.40 -12.47
C LEU A 137 -6.19 7.61 -13.06
N LYS A 138 -6.48 6.93 -14.16
CA LYS A 138 -7.82 6.98 -14.75
C LYS A 138 -8.82 6.35 -13.79
N GLU A 139 -9.95 7.02 -13.60
CA GLU A 139 -11.02 6.54 -12.75
C GLU A 139 -11.51 5.18 -13.25
N GLY A 140 -11.72 4.26 -12.32
CA GLY A 140 -12.33 2.99 -12.65
C GLY A 140 -11.51 1.92 -13.35
N VAL A 141 -10.21 2.15 -13.51
CA VAL A 141 -9.30 1.14 -14.02
C VAL A 141 -8.89 0.18 -12.90
N GLU A 142 -8.61 -1.06 -13.25
CA GLU A 142 -8.02 -2.01 -12.33
C GLU A 142 -6.50 -1.80 -12.25
N TYR A 143 -5.93 -1.93 -11.05
CA TYR A 143 -4.50 -1.83 -10.84
C TYR A 143 -4.03 -2.70 -9.67
N ARG A 144 -2.71 -2.92 -9.60
CA ARG A 144 -2.00 -3.50 -8.46
C ARG A 144 -0.81 -2.64 -8.10
N ILE A 145 -0.42 -2.65 -6.83
CA ILE A 145 0.83 -2.05 -6.40
C ILE A 145 1.87 -3.17 -6.31
N LYS A 146 2.97 -2.99 -7.04
CA LYS A 146 4.17 -3.83 -6.94
C LYS A 146 5.22 -3.10 -6.11
N ILE A 147 5.71 -3.74 -5.06
CA ILE A 147 6.77 -3.20 -4.21
C ILE A 147 7.97 -4.13 -4.29
N SER A 148 9.10 -3.58 -4.72
CA SER A 148 10.38 -4.28 -4.81
C SER A 148 11.26 -3.89 -3.64
N PHE A 149 11.87 -4.88 -2.98
CA PHE A 149 12.70 -4.66 -1.80
C PHE A 149 13.78 -5.73 -1.67
N LYS A 150 14.83 -5.44 -0.91
CA LYS A 150 15.92 -6.37 -0.56
C LYS A 150 15.93 -6.64 0.93
N VAL A 151 16.31 -7.86 1.28
CA VAL A 151 16.64 -8.27 2.65
C VAL A 151 18.11 -8.66 2.64
N ASN A 152 18.90 -7.99 3.46
CA ASN A 152 20.36 -7.97 3.32
C ASN A 152 21.09 -8.76 4.41
N LYS A 153 20.59 -8.79 5.65
CA LYS A 153 21.35 -9.28 6.82
C LYS A 153 20.63 -10.38 7.60
N GLU A 154 19.45 -10.07 8.10
CA GLU A 154 18.68 -10.90 9.02
C GLU A 154 17.27 -11.16 8.47
N ILE A 155 16.61 -12.20 8.98
CA ILE A 155 15.21 -12.47 8.66
C ILE A 155 14.35 -11.28 9.11
N VAL A 156 13.53 -10.76 8.21
CA VAL A 156 12.48 -9.80 8.56
C VAL A 156 11.19 -10.56 8.81
N SER A 157 10.56 -10.35 9.97
CA SER A 157 9.35 -11.05 10.39
C SER A 157 8.12 -10.15 10.26
N GLY A 158 7.08 -10.61 9.55
CA GLY A 158 5.82 -9.88 9.45
C GLY A 158 5.94 -8.52 8.77
N LEU A 159 6.76 -8.43 7.72
CA LEU A 159 6.89 -7.24 6.90
C LEU A 159 5.52 -6.81 6.38
N LYS A 160 5.23 -5.53 6.47
CA LYS A 160 3.92 -4.94 6.22
C LYS A 160 4.07 -3.60 5.50
N TYR A 161 3.28 -3.44 4.45
CA TYR A 161 3.06 -2.17 3.79
C TYR A 161 1.82 -1.50 4.37
N VAL A 162 1.97 -0.28 4.86
CA VAL A 162 0.89 0.56 5.39
C VAL A 162 0.70 1.75 4.45
N GLN A 163 -0.51 1.90 3.94
CA GLN A 163 -0.90 3.01 3.09
C GLN A 163 -1.99 3.83 3.78
N GLN A 164 -1.81 5.14 3.87
CA GLN A 164 -2.81 6.07 4.37
C GLN A 164 -3.16 7.07 3.28
N THR A 165 -4.42 7.07 2.86
CA THR A 165 -4.91 7.95 1.81
C THR A 165 -5.58 9.15 2.44
N HIS A 166 -5.13 10.34 2.07
CA HIS A 166 -5.67 11.60 2.55
C HIS A 166 -6.27 12.39 1.38
N ARG A 167 -7.33 13.13 1.66
CA ARG A 167 -7.91 14.09 0.73
C ARG A 167 -8.19 15.39 1.47
N LYS A 168 -7.71 16.51 0.94
CA LYS A 168 -7.78 17.84 1.58
C LYS A 168 -7.32 17.83 3.06
N GLY A 169 -6.26 17.08 3.35
CA GLY A 169 -5.69 16.95 4.70
C GLY A 169 -6.43 15.99 5.65
N VAL A 170 -7.59 15.44 5.26
CA VAL A 170 -8.33 14.46 6.07
C VAL A 170 -7.92 13.04 5.64
N ARG A 171 -7.56 12.18 6.59
CA ARG A 171 -7.33 10.76 6.33
C ARG A 171 -8.67 10.08 6.05
N ILE A 172 -8.89 9.68 4.81
CA ILE A 172 -10.13 9.01 4.39
C ILE A 172 -9.99 7.49 4.34
N ASP A 173 -8.77 6.96 4.33
CA ASP A 173 -8.50 5.52 4.30
C ASP A 173 -7.20 5.14 4.99
N LYS A 174 -7.15 3.90 5.46
CA LYS A 174 -5.93 3.24 5.87
C LYS A 174 -5.98 1.77 5.48
N SER A 175 -5.01 1.36 4.68
CA SER A 175 -4.86 -0.01 4.21
C SER A 175 -3.54 -0.62 4.69
N ASP A 176 -3.64 -1.74 5.40
CA ASP A 176 -2.52 -2.54 5.90
C ASP A 176 -2.41 -3.82 5.05
N TYR A 177 -1.34 -3.97 4.28
CA TYR A 177 -1.05 -5.14 3.46
C TYR A 177 0.09 -5.96 4.09
N MET A 178 -0.24 -7.15 4.58
CA MET A 178 0.77 -8.09 5.07
C MET A 178 1.58 -8.60 3.88
N VAL A 179 2.89 -8.33 3.90
CA VAL A 179 3.85 -8.77 2.88
C VAL A 179 4.33 -10.17 3.25
N GLY A 180 4.75 -10.36 4.50
CA GLY A 180 5.18 -11.66 5.05
C GLY A 180 6.57 -11.63 5.66
N SER A 181 7.16 -12.79 5.90
CA SER A 181 8.52 -12.93 6.44
C SER A 181 9.49 -13.37 5.36
N TYR A 182 10.68 -12.76 5.34
CA TYR A 182 11.66 -12.97 4.28
C TYR A 182 13.07 -13.10 4.86
N GLY A 183 13.81 -14.08 4.36
CA GLY A 183 15.24 -14.23 4.65
C GLY A 183 16.09 -13.35 3.74
N PRO A 184 17.37 -13.15 4.10
CA PRO A 184 18.30 -12.41 3.25
C PRO A 184 18.63 -13.17 1.96
N ARG A 185 18.68 -12.45 0.84
CA ARG A 185 19.15 -12.99 -0.46
C ARG A 185 19.72 -11.88 -1.36
N PRO A 186 20.56 -12.20 -2.35
CA PRO A 186 21.14 -11.19 -3.26
C PRO A 186 20.11 -10.47 -4.16
N ASN A 187 19.04 -11.17 -4.54
CA ASN A 187 18.03 -10.68 -5.50
C ASN A 187 16.85 -9.99 -4.79
N GLU A 188 16.26 -8.99 -5.44
CA GLU A 188 15.06 -8.31 -4.93
C GLU A 188 13.88 -9.27 -4.78
N TYR A 189 13.10 -9.10 -3.72
CA TYR A 189 11.75 -9.62 -3.60
C TYR A 189 10.75 -8.67 -4.22
N ASP A 190 9.69 -9.25 -4.79
CA ASP A 190 8.55 -8.52 -5.32
C ASP A 190 7.30 -8.92 -4.55
N PHE A 191 6.60 -7.93 -4.02
CA PHE A 191 5.28 -8.10 -3.44
C PHE A 191 4.24 -7.41 -4.31
N LEU A 192 3.11 -8.08 -4.53
CA LEU A 192 1.97 -7.55 -5.25
C LEU A 192 0.78 -7.44 -4.31
N THR A 193 0.16 -6.27 -4.23
CA THR A 193 -1.13 -6.13 -3.56
C THR A 193 -2.20 -6.92 -4.33
N PRO A 194 -3.33 -7.23 -3.67
CA PRO A 194 -4.53 -7.66 -4.38
C PRO A 194 -4.92 -6.69 -5.50
N LEU A 195 -5.70 -7.18 -6.46
CA LEU A 195 -6.29 -6.34 -7.51
C LEU A 195 -7.26 -5.34 -6.88
N GLU A 196 -7.09 -4.06 -7.21
CA GLU A 196 -7.95 -2.96 -6.79
C GLU A 196 -8.51 -2.26 -8.02
N GLU A 197 -9.68 -1.65 -7.89
CA GLU A 197 -10.28 -0.81 -8.92
C GLU A 197 -10.15 0.64 -8.44
N ALA A 198 -9.74 1.59 -9.29
CA ALA A 198 -9.78 3.01 -8.96
C ALA A 198 -11.25 3.46 -8.79
N PRO A 199 -11.56 4.45 -7.93
CA PRO A 199 -12.93 4.89 -7.77
C PRO A 199 -13.40 5.58 -9.03
N LYS A 200 -14.71 5.71 -9.18
CA LYS A 200 -15.37 6.36 -10.31
C LYS A 200 -16.28 7.47 -9.81
N GLY A 201 -16.51 8.44 -10.67
CA GLY A 201 -17.52 9.48 -10.48
C GLY A 201 -16.93 10.81 -10.05
N MET A 202 -17.70 11.88 -10.28
CA MET A 202 -17.29 13.26 -10.05
C MET A 202 -16.77 13.50 -8.62
N LEU A 203 -17.40 12.89 -7.61
CA LEU A 203 -16.99 13.04 -6.22
C LEU A 203 -15.67 12.32 -5.90
N ALA A 204 -15.25 11.33 -6.67
CA ALA A 204 -14.01 10.59 -6.43
C ALA A 204 -12.84 11.07 -7.29
N ARG A 205 -13.09 11.89 -8.31
CA ARG A 205 -12.04 12.58 -9.04
C ARG A 205 -11.40 13.65 -8.15
N GLY A 206 -10.09 13.87 -8.32
CA GLY A 206 -9.32 14.84 -7.55
C GLY A 206 -7.98 14.31 -7.02
N THR A 207 -7.28 15.15 -6.26
CA THR A 207 -5.96 14.84 -5.71
C THR A 207 -6.04 14.19 -4.33
N TYR A 208 -5.27 13.12 -4.18
CA TYR A 208 -5.09 12.34 -2.98
C TYR A 208 -3.63 12.38 -2.56
N ASN A 209 -3.38 12.68 -1.29
CA ASN A 209 -2.05 12.61 -0.70
C ASN A 209 -1.90 11.26 0.01
N ILE A 210 -0.97 10.45 -0.45
CA ILE A 210 -0.75 9.10 0.06
C ILE A 210 0.50 9.11 0.94
N LYS A 211 0.34 8.65 2.18
CA LYS A 211 1.46 8.38 3.08
C LYS A 211 1.69 6.89 3.15
N SER A 212 2.89 6.47 2.78
CA SER A 212 3.27 5.07 2.63
C SER A 212 4.38 4.73 3.63
N LYS A 213 4.28 3.56 4.25
CA LYS A 213 5.26 3.08 5.23
C LYS A 213 5.49 1.57 5.10
N PHE A 214 6.76 1.16 5.16
CA PHE A 214 7.18 -0.22 5.35
C PHE A 214 7.62 -0.46 6.79
N THR A 215 7.00 -1.41 7.47
CA THR A 215 7.25 -1.75 8.87
C THR A 215 7.17 -3.26 9.07
N ASP A 216 7.61 -3.78 10.20
CA ASP A 216 7.55 -5.20 10.55
C ASP A 216 6.91 -5.44 11.92
N ASP A 217 6.88 -6.69 12.37
CA ASP A 217 6.36 -7.08 13.69
C ASP A 217 7.16 -6.47 14.85
N ASP A 218 8.44 -6.19 14.62
CA ASP A 218 9.37 -5.54 15.55
C ASP A 218 9.19 -4.01 15.59
N LYS A 219 8.29 -3.47 14.76
CA LYS A 219 7.97 -2.03 14.63
C LYS A 219 9.12 -1.18 14.10
N HIS A 220 10.07 -1.76 13.37
CA HIS A 220 11.08 -0.99 12.66
C HIS A 220 10.43 -0.15 11.56
N ASP A 221 10.88 1.09 11.42
CA ASP A 221 10.53 1.93 10.27
C ASP A 221 11.57 1.73 9.17
N HIS A 222 11.28 0.84 8.21
CA HIS A 222 12.21 0.53 7.13
C HIS A 222 12.24 1.61 6.07
N LEU A 223 11.07 2.20 5.77
CA LEU A 223 10.94 3.34 4.88
C LEU A 223 9.58 4.00 5.06
N SER A 224 9.56 5.33 5.11
CA SER A 224 8.33 6.13 5.07
C SER A 224 8.46 7.23 4.02
N TRP A 225 7.45 7.38 3.16
CA TRP A 225 7.43 8.39 2.10
C TRP A 225 6.02 8.89 1.81
N GLU A 226 5.92 10.03 1.14
CA GLU A 226 4.65 10.61 0.73
C GLU A 226 4.66 10.88 -0.77
N TRP A 227 3.52 10.65 -1.42
CA TRP A 227 3.35 10.83 -2.86
C TRP A 227 1.91 11.21 -3.18
N ASN A 228 1.68 11.77 -4.36
CA ASN A 228 0.34 12.22 -4.76
C ASN A 228 -0.21 11.39 -5.91
N LEU A 229 -1.50 11.09 -5.82
CA LEU A 229 -2.29 10.43 -6.84
C LEU A 229 -3.44 11.35 -7.23
N ASN A 230 -3.63 11.58 -8.52
CA ASN A 230 -4.72 12.38 -9.06
C ASN A 230 -5.63 11.49 -9.90
N ILE A 231 -6.87 11.34 -9.45
CA ILE A 231 -7.85 10.50 -10.11
C ILE A 231 -8.60 11.36 -11.11
N LYS A 232 -8.48 11.01 -12.39
CA LYS A 232 -9.05 11.77 -13.51
C LYS A 232 -9.93 10.90 -14.40
N LYS A 233 -10.72 11.54 -15.26
CA LYS A 233 -11.63 10.84 -16.17
C LYS A 233 -10.86 10.08 -17.26
N ASP A 234 -9.74 10.63 -17.73
CA ASP A 234 -8.82 9.98 -18.65
C ASP A 234 -7.34 10.17 -18.24
N TRP A 235 -6.45 9.38 -18.87
CA TRP A 235 -5.02 9.37 -18.57
C TRP A 235 -4.27 10.63 -19.04
N LYS A 236 -4.86 11.38 -19.98
CA LYS A 236 -4.26 12.56 -20.60
C LYS A 236 -4.78 13.89 -20.05
N ASP A 237 -5.71 13.83 -19.11
CA ASP A 237 -6.35 15.00 -18.51
C ASP A 237 -5.42 15.71 -17.52
#